data_AF-I1Q3D2-F1
#
_entry.id   AF-I1Q3D2-F1
#
_cell.length_a   1.000
_cell.length_b   1.000
_cell.length_c   1.000
_cell.angle_alpha   90.00
_cell.angle_beta   90.00
_cell.angle_gamma   90.00
#
_symmetry.space_group_name_H-M   'P 1'
#
loop_
_entity.id
_entity.type
_entity.pdbx_description
1 polymer ?
#
loop_
_entity_poly.entity_id
_entity_poly.type
_entity_poly.pdbx_seq_one_letter_code
_entity_poly.pdbx_strand_id
1 'polypeptide(L)'
;MGYNELIPGLPEEVARECLIRVGFDQLPAVRRISRQWKAEVESPAYNRLRKAEGLARPALALVQARRELAEAGPAADKQSSAGGVPGNSYRMVLLDPAEGRWTPLPEVGGASGSLPLFCQVAAVDGGVEGRKRLVVVGGWDPETWAPTDSVLVYDFLTGAWRRGAAMPGPRRSFFACAAVGGKVFVAGGHDEEKNALRSALAYDPDADAWAALPDMAEERDEPRGLCVDGKFLVVGGYPTPAQGRFVGSAEWFDPATSTWSAVQEGFVDDGACPRTCSAAPEAGDRMYMLRDGHLVARHGAISSAPAAWRPVAPVPEDARTAAAVSVIPDGRVVVIGSDCHGGDQTVYTLREEAGKPASWARAPAPPEFSGHVQAACLLEI
;
A
#
# COMPACT_ATOMS: atom_id res chain seq x y z
N MET A 1 -46.41 1.97 -17.27
CA MET A 1 -45.66 1.99 -16.00
C MET A 1 -44.48 1.05 -16.20
N GLY A 2 -43.30 1.59 -16.51
CA GLY A 2 -42.12 0.76 -16.70
C GLY A 2 -41.58 0.35 -15.34
N TYR A 3 -41.49 -0.96 -15.10
CA TYR A 3 -40.99 -1.55 -13.85
C TYR A 3 -39.57 -1.05 -13.55
N ASN A 4 -39.45 -0.14 -12.59
CA ASN A 4 -38.18 0.41 -12.10
C ASN A 4 -37.62 -0.48 -10.96
N GLU A 5 -37.71 -1.80 -11.13
CA GLU A 5 -37.28 -2.77 -10.12
C GLU A 5 -35.83 -3.16 -10.36
N LEU A 6 -35.01 -3.12 -9.31
CA LEU A 6 -33.61 -3.59 -9.38
C LEU A 6 -33.57 -5.05 -9.84
N ILE A 7 -34.30 -5.94 -9.16
CA ILE A 7 -34.42 -7.34 -9.55
C ILE A 7 -35.91 -7.64 -9.73
N PRO A 8 -36.36 -8.01 -10.95
CA PRO A 8 -37.78 -8.24 -11.21
C PRO A 8 -38.40 -9.24 -10.23
N GLY A 9 -39.49 -8.83 -9.57
CA GLY A 9 -40.22 -9.67 -8.61
C GLY A 9 -39.63 -9.74 -7.20
N LEU A 10 -38.58 -8.98 -6.89
CA LEU A 10 -38.07 -8.81 -5.52
C LEU A 10 -38.39 -7.41 -4.97
N PRO A 11 -38.68 -7.29 -3.66
CA PRO A 11 -38.67 -5.99 -2.98
C PRO A 11 -37.29 -5.31 -3.15
N GLU A 12 -37.30 -3.99 -3.29
CA GLU A 12 -36.08 -3.21 -3.57
C GLU A 12 -34.99 -3.40 -2.49
N GLU A 13 -35.39 -3.49 -1.22
CA GLU A 13 -34.49 -3.76 -0.09
C GLU A 13 -33.78 -5.12 -0.23
N VAL A 14 -34.52 -6.16 -0.59
CA VAL A 14 -33.96 -7.51 -0.80
C VAL A 14 -33.04 -7.51 -2.02
N ALA A 15 -33.42 -6.79 -3.08
CA ALA A 15 -32.59 -6.65 -4.27
C ALA A 15 -31.24 -5.96 -3.95
N ARG A 16 -31.26 -4.89 -3.14
CA ARG A 16 -30.03 -4.23 -2.64
C ARG A 16 -29.20 -5.18 -1.81
N GLU A 17 -29.84 -5.95 -0.92
CA GLU A 17 -29.17 -6.94 -0.06
C GLU A 17 -28.43 -8.01 -0.87
N CYS A 18 -28.99 -8.43 -2.00
CA CYS A 18 -28.32 -9.29 -2.97
C CYS A 18 -27.11 -8.60 -3.62
N LEU A 19 -27.26 -7.35 -4.07
CA LEU A 19 -26.19 -6.62 -4.77
C LEU A 19 -24.99 -6.31 -3.86
N ILE A 20 -25.22 -5.97 -2.59
CA ILE A 20 -24.11 -5.69 -1.65
C ILE A 20 -23.31 -6.94 -1.28
N ARG A 21 -23.80 -8.15 -1.54
CA ARG A 21 -23.06 -9.41 -1.34
C ARG A 21 -22.14 -9.77 -2.49
N VAL A 22 -22.26 -9.08 -3.61
CA VAL A 22 -21.40 -9.34 -4.76
C VAL A 22 -19.96 -8.95 -4.42
N GLY A 23 -19.01 -9.84 -4.71
CA GLY A 23 -17.59 -9.58 -4.54
C GLY A 23 -17.08 -8.51 -5.51
N PHE A 24 -15.99 -7.82 -5.14
CA PHE A 24 -15.41 -6.77 -5.97
C PHE A 24 -14.99 -7.26 -7.36
N ASP A 25 -14.62 -8.54 -7.47
CA ASP A 25 -14.21 -9.22 -8.69
C ASP A 25 -15.36 -9.35 -9.71
N GLN A 26 -16.60 -9.35 -9.22
CA GLN A 26 -17.81 -9.46 -10.03
C GLN A 26 -18.48 -8.10 -10.31
N LEU A 27 -18.08 -7.01 -9.64
CA LEU A 27 -18.60 -5.66 -9.90
C LEU A 27 -18.53 -5.23 -11.38
N PRO A 28 -17.47 -5.55 -12.15
CA PRO A 28 -17.43 -5.22 -13.57
C PRO A 28 -18.52 -5.92 -14.38
N ALA A 29 -18.90 -7.14 -14.00
CA ALA A 29 -20.00 -7.86 -14.64
C ALA A 29 -21.35 -7.26 -14.22
N VAL A 30 -21.56 -7.03 -12.93
CA VAL A 30 -22.78 -6.41 -12.37
C VAL A 30 -23.13 -5.09 -13.05
N ARG A 31 -22.13 -4.21 -13.26
CA ARG A 31 -22.33 -2.92 -13.92
C ARG A 31 -22.77 -3.01 -15.38
N ARG A 32 -22.53 -4.15 -16.04
CA ARG A 32 -22.89 -4.36 -17.45
C ARG A 32 -24.29 -4.97 -17.60
N ILE A 33 -24.89 -5.48 -16.52
CA ILE A 33 -26.20 -6.14 -16.55
C ILE A 33 -27.32 -5.15 -16.84
N SER A 34 -27.39 -4.02 -16.12
CA SER A 34 -28.40 -2.99 -16.35
C SER A 34 -27.93 -1.60 -15.90
N ARG A 35 -28.59 -0.54 -16.40
CA ARG A 35 -28.31 0.84 -15.98
C ARG A 35 -28.61 1.07 -14.49
N GLN A 36 -29.62 0.40 -13.94
CA GLN A 36 -29.99 0.52 -12.54
C GLN A 36 -28.96 -0.16 -11.64
N TRP A 37 -28.51 -1.38 -11.98
CA TRP A 37 -27.48 -2.07 -11.21
C TRP A 37 -26.17 -1.30 -11.23
N LYS A 38 -25.81 -0.76 -12.39
CA LYS A 38 -24.67 0.16 -12.51
C LYS A 38 -24.80 1.34 -11.56
N ALA A 39 -25.93 2.04 -11.59
CA ALA A 39 -26.15 3.20 -10.71
C ALA A 39 -26.11 2.81 -9.22
N GLU A 40 -26.63 1.64 -8.86
CA GLU A 40 -26.65 1.15 -7.48
C GLU A 40 -25.23 0.86 -6.97
N VAL A 41 -24.41 0.12 -7.71
CA VAL A 41 -23.04 -0.21 -7.26
C VAL A 41 -22.03 0.93 -7.42
N GLU A 42 -22.34 1.94 -8.24
CA GLU A 42 -21.58 3.18 -8.34
C GLU A 42 -21.99 4.21 -7.27
N SER A 43 -23.08 3.96 -6.54
CA SER A 43 -23.59 4.85 -5.50
C SER A 43 -22.69 4.84 -4.26
N PRO A 44 -22.46 6.02 -3.63
CA PRO A 44 -21.87 6.10 -2.30
C PRO A 44 -22.56 5.22 -1.24
N ALA A 45 -23.87 5.00 -1.39
CA ALA A 45 -24.64 4.19 -0.47
C ALA A 45 -24.23 2.70 -0.49
N TYR A 46 -23.69 2.20 -1.62
CA TYR A 46 -23.30 0.80 -1.76
C TYR A 46 -22.23 0.39 -0.75
N ASN A 47 -21.13 1.17 -0.68
CA ASN A 47 -20.04 0.90 0.24
C ASN A 47 -20.45 1.14 1.70
N ARG A 48 -21.32 2.12 1.94
CA ARG A 48 -21.90 2.37 3.27
C ARG A 48 -22.70 1.17 3.77
N LEU A 49 -23.55 0.60 2.93
CA LEU A 49 -24.35 -0.59 3.25
C LEU A 49 -23.47 -1.82 3.47
N ARG A 50 -22.50 -2.08 2.57
CA ARG A 50 -21.54 -3.17 2.75
C ARG A 50 -20.81 -3.10 4.08
N LYS A 51 -20.37 -1.91 4.48
CA LYS A 51 -19.71 -1.70 5.77
C LYS A 51 -20.67 -1.91 6.95
N ALA A 52 -21.89 -1.39 6.87
CA ALA A 52 -22.90 -1.56 7.91
C ALA A 52 -23.27 -3.04 8.15
N GLU A 53 -23.32 -3.84 7.09
CA GLU A 53 -23.62 -5.28 7.15
C GLU A 53 -22.38 -6.16 7.43
N GLY A 54 -21.21 -5.56 7.71
CA GLY A 54 -19.97 -6.30 8.00
C GLY A 54 -19.44 -7.09 6.79
N LEU A 55 -19.82 -6.70 5.58
CA LEU A 55 -19.37 -7.31 4.32
C LEU A 55 -18.09 -6.66 3.79
N ALA A 56 -17.75 -5.47 4.28
CA ALA A 56 -16.48 -4.81 4.00
C ALA A 56 -15.35 -5.52 4.76
N ARG A 57 -14.27 -5.86 4.05
CA ARG A 57 -13.16 -6.64 4.61
C ARG A 57 -11.81 -6.00 4.35
N PRO A 58 -10.87 -6.07 5.29
CA PRO A 58 -9.50 -5.66 5.03
C PRO A 58 -8.84 -6.61 4.04
N ALA A 59 -8.13 -6.04 3.07
CA ALA A 59 -7.23 -6.74 2.18
C ALA A 59 -5.86 -6.05 2.22
N LEU A 60 -4.79 -6.83 2.10
CA LEU A 60 -3.46 -6.31 1.85
C LEU A 60 -3.20 -6.40 0.35
N ALA A 61 -3.01 -5.24 -0.28
CA ALA A 61 -2.56 -5.15 -1.67
C ALA A 61 -1.04 -5.19 -1.70
N LEU A 62 -0.50 -6.17 -2.42
CA LEU A 62 0.92 -6.51 -2.45
C LEU A 62 1.46 -6.36 -3.87
N VAL A 63 2.55 -5.61 -4.00
CA VAL A 63 3.35 -5.62 -5.23
C VAL A 63 4.34 -6.77 -5.14
N GLN A 64 3.99 -7.89 -5.77
CA GLN A 64 4.64 -9.18 -5.60
C GLN A 64 5.35 -9.63 -6.88
N ALA A 65 6.59 -10.10 -6.74
CA ALA A 65 7.35 -10.72 -7.80
C ALA A 65 6.66 -12.02 -8.28
N ARG A 66 6.54 -12.17 -9.59
CA ARG A 66 6.04 -13.40 -10.20
C ARG A 66 7.10 -14.47 -10.08
N ARG A 67 6.67 -15.67 -9.69
CA ARG A 67 7.45 -16.87 -9.91
C ARG A 67 7.05 -17.49 -11.23
N GLU A 68 8.00 -17.60 -12.14
CA GLU A 68 7.93 -18.63 -13.17
C GLU A 68 8.16 -19.97 -12.46
N LEU A 69 7.08 -20.70 -12.22
CA LEU A 69 7.20 -22.10 -11.84
C LEU A 69 7.86 -22.79 -13.02
N ALA A 70 9.07 -23.31 -12.84
CA ALA A 70 9.76 -24.05 -13.88
C ALA A 70 8.83 -25.20 -14.33
N GLU A 71 8.29 -25.10 -15.54
CA GLU A 71 7.65 -26.25 -16.16
C GLU A 71 8.71 -27.35 -16.25
N ALA A 72 8.34 -28.58 -15.88
CA ALA A 72 9.16 -29.76 -16.07
C ALA A 72 9.21 -30.10 -17.58
N GLY A 73 9.77 -29.19 -18.38
CA GLY A 73 10.10 -29.38 -19.79
C GLY A 73 11.58 -29.76 -19.94
N PRO A 74 11.95 -30.49 -21.01
CA PRO A 74 13.33 -30.86 -21.24
C PRO A 74 14.17 -29.58 -21.38
N ALA A 75 15.30 -29.55 -20.67
CA ALA A 75 16.21 -28.42 -20.60
C ALA A 75 16.49 -27.83 -21.99
N ALA A 76 15.84 -26.72 -22.31
CA ALA A 76 16.17 -25.92 -23.48
C ALA A 76 17.39 -25.07 -23.16
N ASP A 77 18.33 -25.06 -24.10
CA ASP A 77 19.68 -24.52 -23.99
C ASP A 77 19.73 -23.10 -23.39
N LYS A 78 20.40 -23.00 -22.24
CA LYS A 78 20.88 -21.72 -21.70
C LYS A 78 22.06 -21.26 -22.56
N GLN A 79 21.79 -20.49 -23.62
CA GLN A 79 22.83 -19.75 -24.33
C GLN A 79 22.43 -18.31 -24.69
N SER A 80 23.20 -17.40 -24.07
CA SER A 80 23.28 -15.94 -24.28
C SER A 80 22.06 -15.14 -23.81
N SER A 81 22.20 -14.18 -22.89
CA SER A 81 23.17 -13.08 -22.88
C SER A 81 23.77 -12.81 -21.49
N ALA A 82 24.89 -12.09 -21.49
CA ALA A 82 25.74 -11.81 -20.34
C ALA A 82 25.00 -11.19 -19.13
N GLY A 83 25.24 -11.73 -17.93
CA GLY A 83 25.16 -10.99 -16.66
C GLY A 83 23.79 -10.53 -16.15
N GLY A 84 22.67 -11.03 -16.69
CA GLY A 84 21.33 -10.64 -16.24
C GLY A 84 20.78 -11.59 -15.16
N VAL A 85 20.57 -11.08 -13.94
CA VAL A 85 19.59 -11.67 -13.01
C VAL A 85 18.26 -11.77 -13.76
N PRO A 86 17.51 -12.89 -13.71
CA PRO A 86 16.17 -12.95 -14.31
C PRO A 86 15.37 -11.75 -13.80
N GLY A 87 14.91 -10.88 -14.70
CA GLY A 87 14.19 -9.67 -14.32
C GLY A 87 12.94 -10.05 -13.56
N ASN A 88 12.88 -9.74 -12.26
CA ASN A 88 11.68 -9.97 -11.46
C ASN A 88 10.55 -9.12 -12.05
N SER A 89 9.59 -9.75 -12.73
CA SER A 89 8.34 -9.09 -13.09
C SER A 89 7.43 -9.04 -11.87
N TYR A 90 6.78 -7.92 -11.65
CA TYR A 90 5.91 -7.70 -10.49
C TYR A 90 4.45 -7.58 -10.91
N ARG A 91 3.55 -8.11 -10.08
CA ARG A 91 2.09 -8.01 -10.23
C ARG A 91 1.45 -7.53 -8.95
N MET A 92 0.19 -7.11 -9.03
CA MET A 92 -0.61 -6.78 -7.85
C MET A 92 -1.38 -8.01 -7.38
N VAL A 93 -1.29 -8.32 -6.09
CA VAL A 93 -1.98 -9.44 -5.44
C VAL A 93 -2.70 -8.94 -4.20
N LEU A 94 -3.93 -9.41 -3.97
CA LEU A 94 -4.66 -9.18 -2.73
C LEU A 94 -4.51 -10.39 -1.81
N LEU A 95 -4.21 -10.14 -0.56
CA LEU A 95 -4.27 -11.10 0.54
C LEU A 95 -5.41 -10.70 1.47
N ASP A 96 -6.39 -11.58 1.65
CA ASP A 96 -7.34 -11.52 2.77
C ASP A 96 -6.65 -12.14 4.01
N PRO A 97 -6.25 -11.34 5.01
CA PRO A 97 -5.53 -11.84 6.17
C PRO A 97 -6.43 -12.62 7.15
N ALA A 98 -7.76 -12.52 7.03
CA ALA A 98 -8.69 -13.27 7.86
C ALA A 98 -8.97 -14.66 7.28
N GLU A 99 -9.16 -14.76 5.97
CA GLU A 99 -9.42 -16.03 5.29
C GLU A 99 -8.15 -16.73 4.77
N GLY A 100 -7.03 -16.02 4.71
CA GLY A 100 -5.80 -16.52 4.06
C GLY A 100 -5.94 -16.66 2.54
N ARG A 101 -6.91 -15.97 1.93
CA ARG A 101 -7.18 -16.05 0.49
C ARG A 101 -6.27 -15.09 -0.29
N TRP A 102 -5.63 -15.62 -1.33
CA TRP A 102 -4.80 -14.85 -2.26
C TRP A 102 -5.54 -14.66 -3.58
N THR A 103 -5.52 -13.47 -4.14
CA THR A 103 -6.23 -13.16 -5.39
C THR A 103 -5.36 -12.24 -6.26
N PRO A 104 -4.86 -12.72 -7.41
CA PRO A 104 -4.14 -11.84 -8.33
C PRO A 104 -5.13 -10.86 -8.95
N LEU A 105 -4.73 -9.60 -9.08
CA LEU A 105 -5.49 -8.63 -9.87
C LEU A 105 -5.15 -8.76 -11.36
N PRO A 106 -6.02 -8.26 -12.26
CA PRO A 106 -5.73 -8.19 -13.68
C PRO A 106 -4.37 -7.56 -13.97
N GLU A 107 -3.73 -7.99 -15.04
CA GLU A 107 -2.42 -7.45 -15.42
C GLU A 107 -2.52 -5.99 -15.86
N VAL A 108 -1.45 -5.25 -15.64
CA VAL A 108 -1.31 -3.90 -16.19
C VAL A 108 -1.04 -4.05 -17.69
N GLY A 109 -1.83 -3.40 -18.54
CA GLY A 109 -1.59 -3.42 -19.99
C GLY A 109 -0.23 -2.80 -20.35
N GLY A 110 0.54 -3.45 -21.22
CA GLY A 110 1.87 -3.02 -21.67
C GLY A 110 2.73 -4.18 -22.15
N ALA A 111 3.90 -3.90 -22.73
CA ALA A 111 4.79 -4.92 -23.31
C ALA A 111 5.34 -5.92 -22.28
N SER A 112 5.59 -5.48 -21.04
CA SER A 112 6.15 -6.32 -19.96
C SER A 112 5.09 -6.89 -19.01
N GLY A 113 3.87 -6.35 -18.98
CA GLY A 113 2.81 -6.75 -18.04
C GLY A 113 3.20 -6.61 -16.54
N SER A 114 4.28 -5.88 -16.25
CA SER A 114 4.92 -5.77 -14.94
C SER A 114 4.71 -4.39 -14.31
N LEU A 115 4.53 -4.37 -12.99
CA LEU A 115 4.63 -3.15 -12.21
C LEU A 115 6.10 -2.65 -12.13
N PRO A 116 6.34 -1.34 -11.98
CA PRO A 116 7.69 -0.80 -11.82
C PRO A 116 8.38 -1.33 -10.55
N LEU A 117 9.70 -1.46 -10.60
CA LEU A 117 10.52 -1.79 -9.43
C LEU A 117 10.48 -0.63 -8.43
N PHE A 118 10.50 -0.92 -7.13
CA PHE A 118 10.51 0.09 -6.06
C PHE A 118 9.33 1.10 -6.12
N CYS A 119 8.26 0.77 -6.84
CA CYS A 119 7.09 1.63 -6.93
C CYS A 119 6.43 1.79 -5.56
N GLN A 120 5.84 2.95 -5.32
CA GLN A 120 4.98 3.14 -4.16
C GLN A 120 3.56 2.70 -4.49
N VAL A 121 2.84 2.17 -3.50
CA VAL A 121 1.44 1.80 -3.63
C VAL A 121 0.61 2.46 -2.53
N ALA A 122 -0.50 3.07 -2.91
CA ALA A 122 -1.45 3.69 -2.00
C ALA A 122 -2.88 3.22 -2.32
N ALA A 123 -3.63 2.93 -1.26
CA ALA A 123 -5.04 2.59 -1.37
C ALA A 123 -5.90 3.84 -1.15
N VAL A 124 -6.52 4.31 -2.22
CA VAL A 124 -7.47 5.43 -2.17
C VAL A 124 -8.85 4.83 -2.05
N ASP A 125 -9.38 4.79 -0.83
CA ASP A 125 -10.68 4.21 -0.54
C ASP A 125 -11.80 5.25 -0.40
N GLY A 126 -11.43 6.55 -0.36
CA GLY A 126 -12.29 7.71 -0.15
C GLY A 126 -13.24 7.58 1.05
N GLY A 127 -12.85 6.81 2.07
CA GLY A 127 -13.68 6.50 3.22
C GLY A 127 -14.88 5.61 2.91
N VAL A 128 -15.94 5.72 3.72
CA VAL A 128 -17.13 4.83 3.66
C VAL A 128 -17.89 4.95 2.33
N GLU A 129 -17.80 6.09 1.67
CA GLU A 129 -18.54 6.43 0.46
C GLU A 129 -17.67 6.46 -0.79
N GLY A 130 -16.36 6.39 -0.61
CA GLY A 130 -15.40 6.58 -1.66
C GLY A 130 -15.28 5.39 -2.60
N ARG A 131 -14.85 5.69 -3.82
CA ARG A 131 -14.50 4.71 -4.83
C ARG A 131 -13.19 4.03 -4.45
N LYS A 132 -13.21 2.70 -4.32
CA LYS A 132 -12.03 1.90 -3.95
C LYS A 132 -11.06 1.79 -5.11
N ARG A 133 -9.82 2.27 -4.91
CA ARG A 133 -8.75 2.26 -5.92
C ARG A 133 -7.41 1.93 -5.30
N LEU A 134 -6.56 1.28 -6.10
CA LEU A 134 -5.12 1.22 -5.86
C LEU A 134 -4.44 2.18 -6.81
N VAL A 135 -3.47 2.94 -6.29
CA VAL A 135 -2.64 3.83 -7.08
C VAL A 135 -1.19 3.39 -6.91
N VAL A 136 -0.56 3.01 -8.00
CA VAL A 136 0.87 2.71 -8.07
C VAL A 136 1.56 3.92 -8.66
N VAL A 137 2.60 4.41 -7.99
CA VAL A 137 3.27 5.67 -8.32
C VAL A 137 4.78 5.47 -8.43
N GLY A 138 5.34 5.93 -9.54
CA GLY A 138 6.77 5.99 -9.80
C GLY A 138 7.45 4.62 -9.70
N GLY A 139 8.66 4.61 -9.15
CA GLY A 139 9.54 3.44 -9.19
C GLY A 139 10.43 3.48 -10.43
N TRP A 140 11.00 2.35 -10.80
CA TRP A 140 11.91 2.20 -11.92
C TRP A 140 11.32 1.24 -12.95
N ASP A 141 11.52 1.57 -14.22
CA ASP A 141 11.14 0.70 -15.31
C ASP A 141 11.91 -0.64 -15.23
N PRO A 142 11.24 -1.80 -15.23
CA PRO A 142 11.91 -3.09 -15.03
C PRO A 142 12.91 -3.48 -16.11
N GLU A 143 12.82 -2.91 -17.31
CA GLU A 143 13.69 -3.24 -18.45
C GLU A 143 14.89 -2.30 -18.49
N THR A 144 14.64 -1.00 -18.39
CA THR A 144 15.66 0.06 -18.54
C THR A 144 16.31 0.48 -17.22
N TRP A 145 15.73 0.09 -16.08
CA TRP A 145 16.14 0.52 -14.73
C TRP A 145 16.10 2.03 -14.51
N ALA A 146 15.49 2.77 -15.43
CA ALA A 146 15.36 4.21 -15.32
C ALA A 146 14.21 4.57 -14.37
N PRO A 147 14.36 5.60 -13.52
CA PRO A 147 13.26 6.16 -12.76
C PRO A 147 12.09 6.54 -13.67
N THR A 148 10.87 6.28 -13.24
CA THR A 148 9.65 6.60 -13.97
C THR A 148 8.75 7.54 -13.16
N ASP A 149 8.02 8.39 -13.86
CA ASP A 149 6.98 9.27 -13.34
C ASP A 149 5.57 8.65 -13.49
N SER A 150 5.51 7.38 -13.90
CA SER A 150 4.24 6.74 -14.24
C SER A 150 3.30 6.60 -13.05
N VAL A 151 2.01 6.72 -13.32
CA VAL A 151 0.92 6.46 -12.39
C VAL A 151 -0.01 5.43 -12.99
N LEU A 152 -0.29 4.37 -12.24
CA LEU A 152 -1.24 3.33 -12.60
C LEU A 152 -2.36 3.30 -11.57
N VAL A 153 -3.60 3.36 -12.01
CA VAL A 153 -4.78 3.35 -11.15
C VAL A 153 -5.58 2.11 -11.45
N TYR A 154 -5.71 1.21 -10.48
CA TYR A 154 -6.66 0.11 -10.52
C TYR A 154 -7.95 0.51 -9.85
N ASP A 155 -9.07 0.26 -10.52
CA ASP A 155 -10.37 0.66 -10.04
C ASP A 155 -11.27 -0.56 -9.86
N PHE A 156 -11.56 -0.91 -8.60
CA PHE A 156 -12.29 -2.12 -8.22
C PHE A 156 -13.69 -2.20 -8.83
N LEU A 157 -14.32 -1.06 -9.06
CA LEU A 157 -15.64 -0.96 -9.67
C LEU A 157 -15.60 -1.32 -11.16
N THR A 158 -14.49 -1.03 -11.84
CA THR A 158 -14.31 -1.36 -13.27
C THR A 158 -13.55 -2.65 -13.50
N GLY A 159 -12.79 -3.12 -12.50
CA GLY A 159 -11.91 -4.27 -12.60
C GLY A 159 -10.78 -4.06 -13.62
N ALA A 160 -10.36 -2.81 -13.82
CA ALA A 160 -9.41 -2.46 -14.86
C ALA A 160 -8.37 -1.46 -14.35
N TRP A 161 -7.16 -1.59 -14.90
CA TRP A 161 -6.11 -0.59 -14.77
C TRP A 161 -6.31 0.53 -15.80
N ARG A 162 -5.96 1.74 -15.42
CA ARG A 162 -5.74 2.87 -16.32
C ARG A 162 -4.41 3.53 -16.00
N ARG A 163 -3.79 4.16 -17.01
CA ARG A 163 -2.71 5.11 -16.78
C ARG A 163 -3.32 6.42 -16.27
N GLY A 164 -2.73 6.97 -15.22
CA GLY A 164 -3.05 8.31 -14.71
C GLY A 164 -2.11 9.37 -15.26
N ALA A 165 -2.38 10.63 -14.90
CA ALA A 165 -1.45 11.71 -15.18
C ALA A 165 -0.06 11.41 -14.58
N ALA A 166 0.99 11.57 -15.38
CA ALA A 166 2.36 11.36 -14.94
C ALA A 166 2.74 12.38 -13.85
N MET A 167 3.57 11.95 -12.89
CA MET A 167 4.07 12.80 -11.83
C MET A 167 4.91 13.94 -12.43
N PRO A 168 4.56 15.22 -12.17
CA PRO A 168 5.32 16.34 -12.72
C PRO A 168 6.65 16.55 -12.00
N GLY A 169 7.56 17.25 -12.66
CA GLY A 169 8.88 17.62 -12.11
C GLY A 169 9.98 16.63 -12.48
N PRO A 170 11.14 16.68 -11.81
CA PRO A 170 12.21 15.72 -12.05
C PRO A 170 11.74 14.31 -11.69
N ARG A 171 12.23 13.32 -12.44
CA ARG A 171 12.03 11.92 -12.09
C ARG A 171 12.60 11.67 -10.70
N ARG A 172 11.84 10.98 -9.86
CA ARG A 172 12.21 10.76 -8.46
C ARG A 172 12.10 9.30 -8.05
N SER A 173 12.96 8.91 -7.12
CA SER A 173 13.00 7.56 -6.55
C SER A 173 12.85 7.60 -5.03
N PHE A 174 12.41 6.49 -4.43
CA PHE A 174 12.39 6.27 -2.97
C PHE A 174 11.74 7.40 -2.14
N PHE A 175 10.65 7.98 -2.65
CA PHE A 175 9.88 9.00 -1.96
C PHE A 175 8.84 8.41 -0.99
N ALA A 176 8.45 9.21 0.00
CA ALA A 176 7.32 8.90 0.87
C ALA A 176 6.01 8.93 0.08
N CYS A 177 5.11 8.00 0.35
CA CYS A 177 3.79 7.92 -0.31
C CYS A 177 2.71 7.47 0.69
N ALA A 178 1.55 8.13 0.68
CA ALA A 178 0.38 7.68 1.43
C ALA A 178 -0.93 8.21 0.81
N ALA A 179 -2.03 7.49 1.02
CA ALA A 179 -3.37 7.99 0.71
C ALA A 179 -3.91 8.79 1.89
N VAL A 180 -4.31 10.05 1.67
CA VAL A 180 -4.88 10.95 2.67
C VAL A 180 -6.08 11.65 2.08
N GLY A 181 -7.25 11.55 2.72
CA GLY A 181 -8.46 12.28 2.30
C GLY A 181 -8.87 12.04 0.84
N GLY A 182 -8.72 10.82 0.32
CA GLY A 182 -9.08 10.48 -1.07
C GLY A 182 -8.03 10.86 -2.12
N LYS A 183 -6.87 11.39 -1.72
CA LYS A 183 -5.76 11.73 -2.63
C LYS A 183 -4.49 10.97 -2.25
N VAL A 184 -3.55 10.86 -3.18
CA VAL A 184 -2.23 10.26 -2.92
C VAL A 184 -1.22 11.38 -2.76
N PHE A 185 -0.55 11.42 -1.61
CA PHE A 185 0.49 12.37 -1.30
C PHE A 185 1.85 11.72 -1.51
N VAL A 186 2.78 12.47 -2.11
CA VAL A 186 4.19 12.09 -2.23
C VAL A 186 5.09 13.21 -1.74
N ALA A 187 6.20 12.86 -1.08
CA ALA A 187 7.19 13.84 -0.63
C ALA A 187 8.60 13.25 -0.56
N GLY A 188 9.59 14.09 -0.81
CA GLY A 188 11.00 13.70 -0.77
C GLY A 188 11.37 12.72 -1.88
N GLY A 189 12.24 11.77 -1.54
CA GLY A 189 12.98 10.94 -2.48
C GLY A 189 14.22 11.66 -3.01
N HIS A 190 14.81 11.13 -4.08
CA HIS A 190 15.92 11.77 -4.78
C HIS A 190 15.70 11.90 -6.28
N ASP A 191 16.34 12.91 -6.88
CA ASP A 191 16.42 13.10 -8.35
C ASP A 191 17.47 12.18 -9.02
N GLU A 192 17.61 12.28 -10.34
CA GLU A 192 18.54 11.43 -11.11
C GLU A 192 20.00 11.67 -10.70
N GLU A 193 20.33 12.85 -10.20
CA GLU A 193 21.64 13.23 -9.64
C GLU A 193 21.85 12.79 -8.18
N LYS A 194 20.88 12.10 -7.56
CA LYS A 194 20.92 11.61 -6.17
C LYS A 194 20.87 12.72 -5.12
N ASN A 195 20.33 13.88 -5.46
CA ASN A 195 20.01 14.91 -4.48
C ASN A 195 18.67 14.60 -3.82
N ALA A 196 18.65 14.61 -2.49
CA ALA A 196 17.43 14.49 -1.72
C ALA A 196 16.49 15.68 -1.99
N LEU A 197 15.19 15.42 -2.02
CA LEU A 197 14.19 16.42 -2.37
C LEU A 197 13.44 16.92 -1.12
N ARG A 198 13.06 18.21 -1.14
CA ARG A 198 12.08 18.81 -0.21
C ARG A 198 10.66 18.85 -0.78
N SER A 199 10.55 18.70 -2.09
CA SER A 199 9.29 18.92 -2.81
C SER A 199 8.28 17.82 -2.55
N ALA A 200 7.01 18.23 -2.52
CA ALA A 200 5.87 17.36 -2.30
C ALA A 200 4.74 17.65 -3.30
N LEU A 201 3.97 16.62 -3.62
CA LEU A 201 2.88 16.66 -4.58
C LEU A 201 1.69 15.87 -4.05
N ALA A 202 0.49 16.24 -4.47
CA ALA A 202 -0.73 15.47 -4.25
C ALA A 202 -1.39 15.11 -5.58
N TYR A 203 -1.72 13.84 -5.76
CA TYR A 203 -2.46 13.32 -6.90
C TYR A 203 -3.91 13.04 -6.53
N ASP A 204 -4.81 13.59 -7.32
CA ASP A 204 -6.23 13.32 -7.25
C ASP A 204 -6.62 12.28 -8.32
N PRO A 205 -6.97 11.04 -7.94
CA PRO A 205 -7.35 10.01 -8.92
C PRO A 205 -8.74 10.21 -9.54
N ASP A 206 -9.59 11.07 -8.97
CA ASP A 206 -10.88 11.44 -9.54
C ASP A 206 -10.72 12.53 -10.61
N ALA A 207 -9.89 13.54 -10.32
CA ALA A 207 -9.57 14.61 -11.27
C ALA A 207 -8.48 14.20 -12.29
N ASP A 208 -7.76 13.11 -12.03
CA ASP A 208 -6.58 12.67 -12.79
C ASP A 208 -5.52 13.78 -12.91
N ALA A 209 -5.26 14.47 -11.81
CA ALA A 209 -4.43 15.67 -11.79
C ALA A 209 -3.53 15.73 -10.57
N TRP A 210 -2.36 16.34 -10.76
CA TRP A 210 -1.39 16.62 -9.71
C TRP A 210 -1.49 18.08 -9.27
N ALA A 211 -1.32 18.31 -7.97
CA ALA A 211 -1.13 19.62 -7.37
C ALA A 211 0.23 19.68 -6.66
N ALA A 212 0.97 20.76 -6.87
CA ALA A 212 2.17 21.04 -6.09
C ALA A 212 1.78 21.46 -4.67
N LEU A 213 2.52 20.95 -3.69
CA LEU A 213 2.40 21.36 -2.30
C LEU A 213 3.58 22.27 -1.93
N PRO A 214 3.49 23.04 -0.84
CA PRO A 214 4.67 23.67 -0.26
C PRO A 214 5.77 22.63 -0.01
N ASP A 215 7.02 23.06 -0.12
CA ASP A 215 8.16 22.20 0.21
C ASP A 215 8.20 21.91 1.73
N MET A 216 8.70 20.73 2.07
CA MET A 216 9.13 20.41 3.43
C MET A 216 10.25 21.35 3.89
N ALA A 217 10.48 21.42 5.21
CA ALA A 217 11.62 22.11 5.77
C ALA A 217 12.93 21.37 5.44
N GLU A 218 12.93 20.04 5.55
CA GLU A 218 14.11 19.20 5.34
C GLU A 218 14.02 18.40 4.03
N GLU A 219 15.17 18.21 3.37
CA GLU A 219 15.28 17.24 2.27
C GLU A 219 15.35 15.82 2.84
N ARG A 220 14.66 14.88 2.20
CA ARG A 220 14.58 13.50 2.69
C ARG A 220 14.62 12.51 1.54
N ASP A 221 15.67 11.69 1.48
CA ASP A 221 15.73 10.49 0.66
C ASP A 221 15.41 9.23 1.48
N GLU A 222 14.74 8.25 0.87
CA GLU A 222 14.13 7.09 1.53
C GLU A 222 13.21 7.38 2.74
N PRO A 223 12.41 8.47 2.80
CA PRO A 223 11.46 8.66 3.89
C PRO A 223 10.26 7.71 3.77
N ARG A 224 9.54 7.52 4.87
CA ARG A 224 8.26 6.80 4.89
C ARG A 224 7.09 7.76 4.99
N GLY A 225 6.09 7.57 4.13
CA GLY A 225 4.81 8.27 4.18
C GLY A 225 3.74 7.49 4.93
N LEU A 226 2.94 8.17 5.74
CA LEU A 226 1.83 7.60 6.51
C LEU A 226 0.63 8.54 6.52
N CYS A 227 -0.58 7.98 6.58
CA CYS A 227 -1.80 8.71 6.87
C CYS A 227 -2.13 8.58 8.35
N VAL A 228 -2.18 9.70 9.06
CA VAL A 228 -2.49 9.74 10.49
C VAL A 228 -3.39 10.94 10.75
N ASP A 229 -4.55 10.70 11.35
CA ASP A 229 -5.55 11.73 11.67
C ASP A 229 -5.93 12.63 10.48
N GLY A 230 -6.02 12.04 9.28
CA GLY A 230 -6.32 12.76 8.05
C GLY A 230 -5.19 13.68 7.55
N LYS A 231 -3.98 13.55 8.10
CA LYS A 231 -2.78 14.30 7.71
C LYS A 231 -1.74 13.37 7.11
N PHE A 232 -0.84 13.95 6.32
CA PHE A 232 0.27 13.23 5.71
C PHE A 232 1.52 13.38 6.57
N LEU A 233 1.98 12.29 7.17
CA LEU A 233 3.17 12.23 7.99
C LEU A 233 4.34 11.67 7.17
N VAL A 234 5.46 12.40 7.15
CA VAL A 234 6.72 11.97 6.53
C VAL A 234 7.74 11.73 7.63
N VAL A 235 8.25 10.49 7.73
CA VAL A 235 9.14 10.05 8.81
C VAL A 235 10.51 9.66 8.25
N GLY A 236 11.56 10.16 8.90
CA GLY A 236 12.95 9.79 8.68
C GLY A 236 13.47 10.17 7.30
N GLY A 237 14.18 9.24 6.67
CA GLY A 237 14.98 9.49 5.48
C GLY A 237 16.33 10.10 5.82
N TYR A 238 17.06 10.57 4.83
CA TYR A 238 18.36 11.22 5.01
C TYR A 238 18.58 12.35 4.00
N PRO A 239 19.36 13.39 4.36
CA PRO A 239 19.68 14.48 3.44
C PRO A 239 20.87 14.11 2.53
N THR A 240 21.03 14.84 1.42
CA THR A 240 22.10 14.67 0.42
C THR A 240 23.51 14.60 1.04
N PRO A 241 23.92 15.49 1.96
CA PRO A 241 25.25 15.42 2.58
C PRO A 241 25.45 14.24 3.54
N ALA A 242 24.40 13.51 3.91
CA ALA A 242 24.46 12.42 4.89
C ALA A 242 23.79 11.14 4.37
N GLN A 243 24.00 10.81 3.09
CA GLN A 243 23.44 9.61 2.45
C GLN A 243 23.59 8.34 3.31
N GLY A 244 22.48 7.63 3.49
CA GLY A 244 22.39 6.41 4.30
C GLY A 244 22.36 6.62 5.82
N ARG A 245 22.52 7.85 6.32
CA ARG A 245 22.40 8.18 7.75
C ARG A 245 20.99 8.70 8.04
N PHE A 246 20.09 7.75 8.34
CA PHE A 246 18.69 8.07 8.63
C PHE A 246 18.55 9.01 9.83
N VAL A 247 17.78 10.08 9.67
CA VAL A 247 17.43 11.01 10.76
C VAL A 247 16.21 10.53 11.53
N GLY A 248 16.17 10.84 12.83
CA GLY A 248 15.03 10.56 13.70
C GLY A 248 13.84 11.52 13.56
N SER A 249 13.93 12.52 12.67
CA SER A 249 12.93 13.60 12.55
C SER A 249 11.71 13.22 11.70
N ALA A 250 10.62 13.96 11.87
CA ALA A 250 9.41 13.83 11.06
C ALA A 250 8.73 15.18 10.81
N GLU A 251 7.92 15.24 9.74
CA GLU A 251 7.13 16.42 9.37
C GLU A 251 5.71 16.03 8.99
N TRP A 252 4.76 16.89 9.33
CA TRP A 252 3.34 16.67 9.08
C TRP A 252 2.83 17.70 8.07
N PHE A 253 2.16 17.24 7.02
CA PHE A 253 1.38 18.10 6.15
C PHE A 253 -0.10 18.01 6.50
N ASP A 254 -0.72 19.16 6.75
CA ASP A 254 -2.15 19.29 6.99
C ASP A 254 -2.87 19.75 5.70
N PRO A 255 -3.66 18.88 5.05
CA PRO A 255 -4.36 19.26 3.82
C PRO A 255 -5.40 20.36 4.00
N ALA A 256 -5.94 20.54 5.20
CA ALA A 256 -6.97 21.55 5.46
C ALA A 256 -6.40 22.97 5.48
N THR A 257 -5.14 23.12 5.92
CA THR A 257 -4.44 24.42 5.94
C THR A 257 -3.42 24.57 4.82
N SER A 258 -3.09 23.47 4.13
CA SER A 258 -2.03 23.40 3.12
C SER A 258 -0.67 23.83 3.69
N THR A 259 -0.34 23.38 4.91
CA THR A 259 0.92 23.73 5.57
C THR A 259 1.62 22.52 6.17
N TRP A 260 2.96 22.61 6.19
CA TRP A 260 3.81 21.71 6.95
C TRP A 260 3.93 22.19 8.40
N SER A 261 3.99 21.25 9.34
CA SER A 261 4.39 21.53 10.72
C SER A 261 5.86 21.91 10.79
N ALA A 262 6.29 22.43 11.95
CA ALA A 262 7.71 22.43 12.27
C ALA A 262 8.26 20.99 12.29
N VAL A 263 9.56 20.85 12.03
CA VAL A 263 10.27 19.57 12.13
C VAL A 263 10.16 19.06 13.57
N GLN A 264 9.74 17.82 13.70
CA GLN A 264 9.62 17.13 14.98
C GLN A 264 10.80 16.17 15.16
N GLU A 265 11.74 16.56 16.01
CA GLU A 265 12.92 15.75 16.33
C GLU A 265 12.58 14.54 17.24
N GLY A 266 13.40 13.49 17.16
CA GLY A 266 13.28 12.32 18.03
C GLY A 266 11.95 11.56 17.87
N PHE A 267 11.37 11.58 16.67
CA PHE A 267 10.16 10.84 16.34
C PHE A 267 10.44 9.33 16.25
N VAL A 268 11.57 8.97 15.62
CA VAL A 268 12.21 7.65 15.70
C VAL A 268 13.67 7.83 16.15
N ASP A 269 14.35 6.75 16.51
CA ASP A 269 15.77 6.82 16.85
C ASP A 269 16.60 7.12 15.60
N ASP A 270 17.70 7.87 15.76
CA ASP A 270 18.64 8.09 14.67
C ASP A 270 19.22 6.77 14.15
N GLY A 271 19.36 6.68 12.83
CA GLY A 271 19.80 5.48 12.12
C GLY A 271 18.70 4.43 11.91
N ALA A 272 17.51 4.59 12.48
CA ALA A 272 16.40 3.68 12.24
C ALA A 272 15.83 3.87 10.82
N CYS A 273 15.80 2.78 10.03
CA CYS A 273 15.18 2.81 8.70
C CYS A 273 13.64 2.88 8.86
N PRO A 274 12.97 3.92 8.32
CA PRO A 274 11.54 4.12 8.52
C PRO A 274 10.69 3.20 7.63
N ARG A 275 11.32 2.38 6.77
CA ARG A 275 10.66 1.55 5.74
C ARG A 275 9.53 0.69 6.30
N THR A 276 9.65 0.17 7.52
CA THR A 276 8.62 -0.69 8.11
C THR A 276 7.65 0.05 9.02
N CYS A 277 7.75 1.37 9.14
CA CYS A 277 6.80 2.15 9.94
C CYS A 277 5.38 2.00 9.39
N SER A 278 4.45 1.70 10.28
CA SER A 278 3.02 1.61 10.02
C SER A 278 2.28 2.31 11.15
N ALA A 279 1.25 3.07 10.80
CA ALA A 279 0.32 3.64 11.76
C ALA A 279 -0.94 2.78 11.88
N ALA A 280 -1.54 2.80 13.06
CA ALA A 280 -2.80 2.15 13.38
C ALA A 280 -3.68 3.12 14.18
N PRO A 281 -4.21 4.18 13.54
CA PRO A 281 -5.00 5.21 14.22
C PRO A 281 -6.26 4.60 14.87
N GLU A 282 -6.91 3.65 14.19
CA GLU A 282 -8.12 2.97 14.72
C GLU A 282 -7.83 2.02 15.89
N ALA A 283 -6.56 1.61 16.10
CA ALA A 283 -6.14 0.70 17.17
C ALA A 283 -5.52 1.44 18.37
N GLY A 284 -6.06 2.61 18.69
CA GLY A 284 -5.67 3.41 19.86
C GLY A 284 -4.38 4.21 19.66
N ASP A 285 -4.25 4.87 18.51
CA ASP A 285 -3.12 5.73 18.15
C ASP A 285 -1.75 5.06 18.34
N ARG A 286 -1.58 3.89 17.71
CA ARG A 286 -0.31 3.16 17.77
C ARG A 286 0.47 3.28 16.48
N MET A 287 1.79 3.27 16.61
CA MET A 287 2.68 3.01 15.49
C MET A 287 3.50 1.76 15.76
N TYR A 288 3.86 1.08 14.68
CA TYR A 288 4.67 -0.13 14.71
C TYR A 288 5.81 0.00 13.71
N MET A 289 6.96 -0.57 14.03
CA MET A 289 8.06 -0.75 13.09
C MET A 289 8.91 -1.95 13.51
N LEU A 290 9.73 -2.45 12.59
CA LEU A 290 10.75 -3.43 12.93
C LEU A 290 12.06 -2.72 13.27
N ARG A 291 12.68 -3.14 14.37
CA ARG A 291 13.97 -2.63 14.85
C ARG A 291 14.74 -3.77 15.50
N ASP A 292 15.98 -4.00 15.06
CA ASP A 292 16.89 -5.00 15.64
C ASP A 292 16.26 -6.39 15.85
N GLY A 293 15.54 -6.86 14.82
CA GLY A 293 14.84 -8.16 14.86
C GLY A 293 13.63 -8.20 15.78
N HIS A 294 13.12 -7.06 16.26
CA HIS A 294 11.93 -6.96 17.09
C HIS A 294 10.86 -6.11 16.42
N LEU A 295 9.60 -6.46 16.62
CA LEU A 295 8.50 -5.54 16.44
C LEU A 295 8.49 -4.60 17.64
N VAL A 296 8.56 -3.30 17.39
CA VAL A 296 8.44 -2.26 18.41
C VAL A 296 7.18 -1.44 18.17
N ALA A 297 6.58 -0.96 19.26
CA ALA A 297 5.39 -0.11 19.21
C ALA A 297 5.59 1.20 19.94
N ARG A 298 5.01 2.26 19.38
CA ARG A 298 4.85 3.56 20.02
C ARG A 298 3.38 3.71 20.40
N HIS A 299 3.13 4.16 21.64
CA HIS A 299 1.79 4.35 22.19
C HIS A 299 1.51 5.83 22.43
N GLY A 300 0.24 6.22 22.32
CA GLY A 300 -0.23 7.58 22.58
C GLY A 300 -0.35 8.39 21.28
N ALA A 301 -1.00 9.57 21.38
CA ALA A 301 -1.28 10.42 20.23
C ALA A 301 -0.03 10.60 19.37
N ILE A 302 -0.09 10.13 18.12
CA ILE A 302 1.06 10.07 17.22
C ILE A 302 1.65 11.48 17.00
N SER A 303 0.78 12.49 17.03
CA SER A 303 1.08 13.92 16.91
C SER A 303 1.86 14.52 18.08
N SER A 304 1.87 13.92 19.28
CA SER A 304 2.43 14.54 20.50
C SER A 304 3.81 14.01 20.92
N ALA A 305 4.77 13.83 19.99
CA ALA A 305 6.12 13.37 20.34
C ALA A 305 6.85 14.35 21.31
N PRO A 306 7.80 13.86 22.14
CA PRO A 306 8.40 12.52 22.12
C PRO A 306 7.58 11.45 22.88
N ALA A 307 7.43 10.26 22.30
CA ALA A 307 6.94 9.07 23.00
C ALA A 307 7.81 7.86 22.70
N ALA A 308 8.16 7.09 23.73
CA ALA A 308 9.14 6.02 23.64
C ALA A 308 8.63 4.79 22.87
N TRP A 309 9.47 4.28 21.97
CA TRP A 309 9.27 3.00 21.28
C TRP A 309 9.62 1.83 22.19
N ARG A 310 8.67 0.91 22.39
CA ARG A 310 8.81 -0.24 23.30
C ARG A 310 8.78 -1.56 22.51
N PRO A 311 9.61 -2.55 22.87
CA PRO A 311 9.51 -3.88 22.29
C PRO A 311 8.15 -4.52 22.53
N VAL A 312 7.60 -5.17 21.49
CA VAL A 312 6.36 -5.96 21.55
C VAL A 312 6.70 -7.44 21.51
N ALA A 313 7.41 -7.89 20.46
CA ALA A 313 7.76 -9.29 20.27
C ALA A 313 9.02 -9.42 19.38
N PRO A 314 9.86 -10.44 19.58
CA PRO A 314 10.90 -10.79 18.61
C PRO A 314 10.25 -11.26 17.29
N VAL A 315 10.78 -10.82 16.16
CA VAL A 315 10.31 -11.23 14.82
C VAL A 315 10.96 -12.56 14.44
N PRO A 316 10.21 -13.51 13.86
CA PRO A 316 10.75 -14.77 13.34
C PRO A 316 11.91 -14.55 12.36
N GLU A 317 12.92 -15.43 12.38
CA GLU A 317 14.14 -15.25 11.58
C GLU A 317 13.86 -15.19 10.07
N ASP A 318 12.91 -16.00 9.61
CA ASP A 318 12.44 -16.06 8.22
C ASP A 318 11.49 -14.90 7.83
N ALA A 319 11.37 -13.88 8.69
CA ALA A 319 10.66 -12.63 8.39
C ALA A 319 11.45 -11.37 8.75
N ARG A 320 12.74 -11.49 9.12
CA ARG A 320 13.55 -10.33 9.52
C ARG A 320 13.77 -9.34 8.38
N THR A 321 13.79 -9.82 7.14
CA THR A 321 13.80 -8.94 5.96
C THR A 321 12.36 -8.61 5.56
N ALA A 322 11.65 -7.90 6.44
CA ALA A 322 10.25 -7.56 6.19
C ALA A 322 10.12 -6.49 5.11
N ALA A 323 9.29 -6.80 4.12
CA ALA A 323 8.86 -5.86 3.10
C ALA A 323 7.77 -4.93 3.62
N ALA A 324 6.92 -5.43 4.52
CA ALA A 324 5.79 -4.68 5.03
C ALA A 324 5.44 -5.05 6.48
N VAL A 325 5.10 -4.03 7.25
CA VAL A 325 4.31 -4.14 8.48
C VAL A 325 3.01 -3.42 8.20
N SER A 326 1.89 -4.03 8.57
CA SER A 326 0.56 -3.43 8.42
C SER A 326 -0.29 -3.81 9.61
N VAL A 327 -1.16 -2.89 10.03
CA VAL A 327 -2.11 -3.16 11.11
C VAL A 327 -3.49 -3.23 10.51
N ILE A 328 -4.15 -4.37 10.65
CA ILE A 328 -5.50 -4.58 10.11
C ILE A 328 -6.54 -3.98 11.08
N PRO A 329 -7.77 -3.67 10.63
CA PRO A 329 -8.75 -2.91 11.42
C PRO A 329 -9.14 -3.54 12.75
N ASP A 330 -8.99 -4.86 12.91
CA ASP A 330 -9.21 -5.54 14.20
C ASP A 330 -8.05 -5.39 15.20
N GLY A 331 -7.04 -4.58 14.86
CA GLY A 331 -5.86 -4.26 15.67
C GLY A 331 -4.71 -5.25 15.55
N ARG A 332 -4.87 -6.37 14.83
CA ARG A 332 -3.76 -7.32 14.65
C ARG A 332 -2.69 -6.74 13.73
N VAL A 333 -1.44 -7.02 14.08
CA VAL A 333 -0.27 -6.65 13.28
C VAL A 333 0.09 -7.79 12.34
N VAL A 334 0.22 -7.49 11.05
CA VAL A 334 0.69 -8.41 10.02
C VAL A 334 2.08 -7.98 9.58
N VAL A 335 3.02 -8.92 9.56
CA VAL A 335 4.37 -8.77 9.02
C VAL A 335 4.51 -9.69 7.82
N ILE A 336 4.94 -9.12 6.69
CA ILE A 336 5.26 -9.87 5.48
C ILE A 336 6.75 -9.69 5.22
N GLY A 337 7.49 -10.79 5.25
CA GLY A 337 8.94 -10.76 5.13
C GLY A 337 9.54 -12.08 4.70
N SER A 338 10.86 -12.07 4.57
CA SER A 338 11.68 -13.21 4.16
C SER A 338 12.92 -13.36 5.04
N ASP A 339 13.61 -14.48 4.89
CA ASP A 339 14.90 -14.77 5.52
C ASP A 339 16.05 -13.92 4.94
N CYS A 340 15.96 -13.56 3.66
CA CYS A 340 16.94 -12.76 2.93
C CYS A 340 16.29 -11.76 1.97
N HIS A 341 17.05 -10.77 1.52
CA HIS A 341 16.56 -9.76 0.57
C HIS A 341 16.18 -10.41 -0.78
N GLY A 342 14.96 -10.16 -1.26
CA GLY A 342 14.45 -10.80 -2.48
C GLY A 342 13.97 -12.25 -2.30
N GLY A 343 14.04 -12.79 -1.08
CA GLY A 343 13.63 -14.17 -0.76
C GLY A 343 12.12 -14.39 -0.71
N ASP A 344 11.75 -15.64 -0.51
CA ASP A 344 10.35 -16.07 -0.44
C ASP A 344 9.67 -15.48 0.78
N GLN A 345 8.46 -14.96 0.56
CA GLN A 345 7.73 -14.24 1.59
C GLN A 345 6.91 -15.21 2.44
N THR A 346 6.88 -14.93 3.73
CA THR A 346 5.98 -15.55 4.70
C THR A 346 5.14 -14.49 5.38
N VAL A 347 3.87 -14.79 5.61
CA VAL A 347 2.96 -13.91 6.34
C VAL A 347 2.93 -14.33 7.80
N TYR A 348 3.13 -13.36 8.68
CA TYR A 348 3.08 -13.52 10.12
C TYR A 348 2.04 -12.59 10.72
N THR A 349 1.12 -13.13 11.51
CA THR A 349 0.13 -12.33 12.24
C THR A 349 0.43 -12.39 13.73
N LEU A 350 0.57 -11.23 14.36
CA LEU A 350 0.78 -11.11 15.80
C LEU A 350 -0.47 -11.60 16.55
N ARG A 351 -0.26 -12.45 17.56
CA ARG A 351 -1.27 -12.92 18.50
C ARG A 351 -0.92 -12.39 19.88
N GLU A 352 -1.80 -11.55 20.40
CA GLU A 352 -1.74 -11.06 21.78
C GLU A 352 -2.90 -11.68 22.56
N GLU A 353 -2.58 -12.49 23.58
CA GLU A 353 -3.57 -13.08 24.48
C GLU A 353 -3.33 -12.54 25.89
N ALA A 354 -4.41 -12.16 26.59
CA ALA A 354 -4.30 -11.61 27.93
C ALA A 354 -3.56 -12.59 28.88
N GLY A 355 -2.48 -12.11 29.50
CA GLY A 355 -1.67 -12.91 30.43
C GLY A 355 -0.65 -13.84 29.77
N LYS A 356 -0.48 -13.81 28.44
CA LYS A 356 0.56 -14.56 27.72
C LYS A 356 1.51 -13.62 26.97
N PRO A 357 2.78 -14.01 26.76
CA PRO A 357 3.65 -13.27 25.86
C PRO A 357 3.09 -13.28 24.44
N ALA A 358 3.29 -12.18 23.72
CA ALA A 358 2.90 -12.08 22.32
C ALA A 358 3.60 -13.18 21.50
N SER A 359 2.87 -13.76 20.54
CA SER A 359 3.34 -14.83 19.68
C SER A 359 2.96 -14.60 18.23
N TRP A 360 3.50 -15.39 17.31
CA TRP A 360 3.26 -15.22 15.87
C TRP A 360 2.54 -16.42 15.27
N ALA A 361 1.48 -16.14 14.51
CA ALA A 361 0.84 -17.10 13.63
C ALA A 361 1.53 -17.08 12.28
N ARG A 362 2.17 -18.18 11.91
CA ARG A 362 2.81 -18.36 10.60
C ARG A 362 1.78 -18.83 9.57
N ALA A 363 1.70 -18.14 8.44
CA ALA A 363 0.89 -18.50 7.28
C ALA A 363 1.75 -18.37 6.02
N PRO A 364 2.39 -19.46 5.53
CA PRO A 364 3.17 -19.38 4.30
C PRO A 364 2.25 -19.10 3.10
N ALA A 365 2.74 -18.30 2.15
CA ALA A 365 2.04 -18.10 0.90
C ALA A 365 2.04 -19.41 0.09
N PRO A 366 0.99 -19.69 -0.70
CA PRO A 366 1.03 -20.75 -1.69
C PRO A 366 2.22 -20.58 -2.64
N PRO A 367 2.79 -21.66 -3.23
CA PRO A 367 4.00 -21.58 -4.04
C PRO A 367 3.97 -20.52 -5.15
N GLU A 368 2.82 -20.34 -5.80
CA GLU A 368 2.58 -19.35 -6.85
C GLU A 368 2.53 -17.90 -6.34
N PHE A 369 2.38 -17.69 -5.03
CA PHE A 369 2.40 -16.39 -4.34
C PHE A 369 3.60 -16.25 -3.39
N SER A 370 4.61 -17.11 -3.50
CA SER A 370 5.78 -17.08 -2.62
C SER A 370 6.79 -15.96 -2.94
N GLY A 371 6.69 -15.34 -4.11
CA GLY A 371 7.65 -14.34 -4.58
C GLY A 371 7.77 -13.11 -3.69
N HIS A 372 8.91 -12.44 -3.77
CA HIS A 372 9.24 -11.22 -3.02
C HIS A 372 8.16 -10.14 -3.11
N VAL A 373 7.84 -9.49 -1.99
CA VAL A 373 6.96 -8.31 -1.94
C VAL A 373 7.85 -7.09 -1.81
N GLN A 374 7.66 -6.08 -2.67
CA GLN A 374 8.45 -4.83 -2.58
C GLN A 374 7.68 -3.67 -1.94
N ALA A 375 6.35 -3.71 -1.99
CA ALA A 375 5.49 -2.70 -1.41
C ALA A 375 4.13 -3.31 -1.05
N ALA A 376 3.49 -2.76 -0.02
CA ALA A 376 2.17 -3.17 0.39
C ALA A 376 1.36 -1.98 0.93
N CYS A 377 0.05 -2.02 0.74
CA CYS A 377 -0.88 -1.14 1.44
C CYS A 377 -2.14 -1.89 1.88
N LEU A 378 -2.76 -1.41 2.94
CA LEU A 378 -4.05 -1.90 3.42
C LEU A 378 -5.18 -1.15 2.73
N LEU A 379 -6.25 -1.87 2.37
CA LEU A 379 -7.52 -1.29 1.96
C LEU A 379 -8.71 -2.09 2.50
N GLU A 380 -9.86 -1.45 2.60
CA GLU A 380 -11.14 -2.08 2.94
C GLU A 380 -12.00 -2.21 1.66
N ILE A 381 -12.45 -3.43 1.33
CA ILE A 381 -13.18 -3.78 0.09
C ILE A 381 -14.54 -4.41 0.39
#